data_AF-A0A934G7Q6-F1
#
_entry.id   AF-A0A934G7Q6-F1
#
_cell.length_a   1.000
_cell.length_b   1.000
_cell.length_c   1.000
_cell.angle_alpha   90.00
_cell.angle_beta   90.00
_cell.angle_gamma   90.00
#
_symmetry.space_group_name_H-M   'P 1'
#
loop_
_entity.id
_entity.type
_entity.pdbx_description
1 polymer ?
#
loop_
_entity_poly.entity_id
_entity_poly.type
_entity_poly.pdbx_seq_one_letter_code
_entity_poly.pdbx_strand_id
1 'polypeptide(L)'
;MRRKSRAVAPSLPYEDWLIESLKDRKQAAAYLEAAIEDGDQTVLMLALRQVARARKFTFEKLLAEHRLLKFPHDREWLEFSSLPSEEP
;
A
#
# COMPACT_ATOMS: atom_id res chain seq x y z
N MET A 1 -32.29 -39.94 -15.49
CA MET A 1 -31.54 -39.54 -14.27
C MET A 1 -30.75 -38.26 -14.55
N ARG A 2 -31.10 -37.10 -13.96
CA ARG A 2 -30.33 -35.85 -14.12
C ARG A 2 -29.22 -35.82 -13.08
N ARG A 3 -27.95 -35.78 -13.50
CA ARG A 3 -26.82 -35.54 -12.60
C ARG A 3 -26.95 -34.10 -12.07
N LYS A 4 -27.19 -33.98 -10.76
CA LYS A 4 -27.20 -32.69 -10.05
C LYS A 4 -25.74 -32.24 -9.97
N SER A 5 -25.34 -31.33 -10.84
CA SER A 5 -24.03 -30.68 -10.78
C SER A 5 -23.91 -29.95 -9.43
N ARG A 6 -22.91 -30.34 -8.63
CA ARG A 6 -22.55 -29.64 -7.41
C ARG A 6 -22.02 -28.27 -7.82
N ALA A 7 -22.77 -27.21 -7.53
CA ALA A 7 -22.33 -25.84 -7.78
C ALA A 7 -21.03 -25.60 -6.99
N VAL A 8 -19.94 -25.34 -7.70
CA VAL A 8 -18.69 -24.85 -7.10
C VAL A 8 -19.00 -23.45 -6.57
N ALA A 9 -18.67 -23.19 -5.31
CA ALA A 9 -18.88 -21.87 -4.72
C ALA A 9 -18.18 -20.81 -5.60
N PRO A 10 -18.81 -19.66 -5.85
CA PRO A 10 -18.21 -18.62 -6.66
C PRO A 10 -16.86 -18.23 -6.04
N SER A 11 -15.81 -18.22 -6.85
CA SER A 11 -14.51 -17.67 -6.45
C SER A 11 -14.75 -16.21 -6.06
N LEU A 12 -14.50 -15.86 -4.80
CA LEU A 12 -14.44 -14.46 -4.39
C LEU A 12 -13.46 -13.73 -5.33
N PRO A 13 -13.75 -12.48 -5.74
CA PRO A 13 -12.81 -11.69 -6.51
C PRO A 13 -11.48 -11.65 -5.75
N TYR A 14 -10.41 -12.10 -6.39
CA TYR A 14 -9.08 -12.24 -5.77
C TYR A 14 -8.63 -10.94 -5.10
N GLU A 15 -8.92 -9.80 -5.75
CA GLU A 15 -8.60 -8.48 -5.21
C GLU A 15 -9.34 -8.16 -3.91
N ASP A 16 -10.63 -8.47 -3.81
CA ASP A 16 -11.42 -8.17 -2.61
C ASP A 16 -10.93 -9.00 -1.41
N TRP A 17 -10.65 -10.28 -1.65
CA TRP A 17 -10.07 -11.16 -0.63
C TRP A 17 -8.68 -10.69 -0.19
N LEU A 18 -7.84 -10.30 -1.15
CA LEU A 18 -6.49 -9.80 -0.87
C LEU A 18 -6.57 -8.53 -0.02
N ILE A 19 -7.40 -7.57 -0.43
CA ILE A 19 -7.62 -6.32 0.31
C ILE A 19 -8.15 -6.59 1.73
N GLU A 20 -9.00 -7.59 1.93
CA GLU A 20 -9.46 -7.97 3.28
C GLU A 20 -8.32 -8.56 4.12
N SER A 21 -7.52 -9.47 3.54
CA SER A 21 -6.39 -10.11 4.23
C SER A 21 -5.31 -9.12 4.66
N LEU A 22 -5.04 -8.10 3.84
CA LEU A 22 -4.00 -7.09 4.07
C LEU A 22 -4.39 -6.06 5.15
N LYS A 23 -5.59 -6.13 5.72
CA LYS A 23 -5.95 -5.39 6.93
C LYS A 23 -5.17 -5.87 8.15
N ASP A 24 -4.84 -7.16 8.21
CA ASP A 24 -3.97 -7.69 9.26
C ASP A 24 -2.51 -7.27 9.01
N ARG A 25 -1.87 -6.78 10.06
CA ARG A 25 -0.50 -6.24 9.98
C ARG A 25 0.52 -7.32 9.64
N LYS A 26 0.32 -8.55 10.13
CA LYS A 26 1.24 -9.67 9.87
C LYS A 26 1.16 -10.11 8.41
N GLN A 27 -0.06 -10.26 7.89
CA GLN A 27 -0.28 -10.61 6.48
C GLN A 27 0.28 -9.54 5.54
N ALA A 28 0.10 -8.25 5.85
CA ALA A 28 0.68 -7.17 5.06
C ALA A 28 2.21 -7.16 5.07
N ALA A 29 2.84 -7.45 6.22
CA ALA A 29 4.30 -7.55 6.31
C ALA A 29 4.84 -8.70 5.46
N ALA A 30 4.26 -9.90 5.62
CA ALA A 30 4.65 -11.07 4.83
C ALA A 30 4.47 -10.84 3.32
N TYR A 31 3.40 -10.13 2.92
CA TYR A 31 3.16 -9.80 1.52
C TYR A 31 4.20 -8.82 0.96
N LEU A 32 4.63 -7.83 1.75
CA LEU A 32 5.69 -6.91 1.35
C LEU A 32 7.07 -7.57 1.34
N GLU A 33 7.36 -8.44 2.31
CA GLU A 33 8.60 -9.22 2.35
C GLU A 33 8.75 -10.07 1.10
N ALA A 34 7.69 -10.80 0.71
CA ALA A 34 7.70 -11.58 -0.54
C ALA A 34 7.94 -10.70 -1.78
N ALA A 35 7.38 -9.48 -1.82
CA ALA A 35 7.61 -8.54 -2.92
C ALA A 35 9.03 -7.94 -2.92
N ILE A 36 9.67 -7.80 -1.75
CA ILE A 36 11.06 -7.37 -1.62
C ILE A 36 12.01 -8.48 -2.06
N GLU A 37 11.74 -9.73 -1.67
CA GLU A 37 12.53 -10.90 -2.04
C GLU A 37 12.54 -11.15 -3.56
N ASP A 38 11.45 -10.83 -4.25
CA ASP A 38 11.35 -10.92 -5.71
C ASP A 38 12.32 -9.97 -6.44
N GLY A 39 12.75 -8.87 -5.77
CA GLY A 39 13.69 -7.90 -6.32
C GLY A 39 13.14 -7.02 -7.45
N ASP A 40 11.90 -7.21 -7.87
CA ASP A 40 11.21 -6.36 -8.86
C ASP A 40 10.55 -5.16 -8.17
N GLN A 41 11.07 -3.97 -8.48
CA GLN A 41 10.54 -2.70 -7.98
C GLN A 41 9.05 -2.51 -8.34
N THR A 42 8.62 -2.97 -9.51
CA THR A 42 7.23 -2.85 -9.98
C THR A 42 6.29 -3.65 -9.09
N VAL A 43 6.69 -4.88 -8.73
CA VAL A 43 5.97 -5.77 -7.82
C VAL A 43 5.88 -5.16 -6.42
N LEU A 44 7.00 -4.62 -5.92
CA LEU A 44 7.02 -3.91 -4.64
C LEU A 44 6.08 -2.70 -4.61
N MET A 45 6.09 -1.86 -5.66
CA MET A 45 5.21 -0.69 -5.75
C MET A 45 3.74 -1.07 -5.85
N LEU A 46 3.42 -2.17 -6.55
CA LEU A 46 2.07 -2.71 -6.59
C LEU A 46 1.63 -3.20 -5.20
N ALA A 47 2.49 -3.95 -4.51
CA ALA A 47 2.20 -4.47 -3.18
C ALA A 47 1.95 -3.34 -2.16
N LEU A 48 2.77 -2.29 -2.19
CA LEU A 48 2.60 -1.09 -1.37
C LEU A 48 1.26 -0.40 -1.62
N ARG A 49 0.84 -0.27 -2.89
CA ARG A 49 -0.47 0.30 -3.25
C ARG A 49 -1.63 -0.51 -2.69
N GLN A 50 -1.55 -1.83 -2.77
CA GLN A 50 -2.59 -2.73 -2.26
C GLN A 50 -2.67 -2.69 -0.72
N VAL A 51 -1.53 -2.68 -0.02
CA VAL A 51 -1.48 -2.54 1.45
C VAL A 51 -2.05 -1.18 1.89
N ALA A 52 -1.69 -0.10 1.19
CA ALA A 52 -2.23 1.23 1.47
C ALA A 52 -3.75 1.29 1.30
N ARG A 53 -4.27 0.69 0.22
CA ARG A 53 -5.72 0.59 -0.06
C ARG A 53 -6.45 -0.23 1.01
N ALA A 54 -5.88 -1.36 1.43
CA ALA A 54 -6.47 -2.25 2.44
C ALA A 54 -6.56 -1.60 3.81
N ARG A 55 -5.50 -0.93 4.23
CA ARG A 55 -5.39 -0.37 5.59
C ARG A 55 -5.99 1.03 5.71
N LYS A 56 -6.55 1.56 4.62
CA LYS A 56 -7.11 2.93 4.53
C LYS A 56 -6.14 3.97 5.11
N PHE A 57 -4.84 3.78 4.88
CA PHE A 57 -3.85 4.78 5.23
C PHE A 57 -4.00 5.93 4.23
N THR A 58 -4.83 6.91 4.55
CA THR A 58 -4.67 8.22 3.95
C THR A 58 -3.44 8.85 4.57
N PHE A 59 -2.66 9.56 3.75
CA PHE A 59 -1.53 10.35 4.23
C PHE A 59 -1.99 11.29 5.37
N GLU A 60 -3.21 11.83 5.27
CA GLU A 60 -3.86 12.60 6.34
C GLU A 60 -4.04 11.84 7.65
N LYS A 61 -4.41 10.54 7.62
CA LYS A 61 -4.55 9.73 8.83
C LYS A 61 -3.18 9.43 9.44
N LEU A 62 -2.17 9.14 8.61
CA LEU A 62 -0.78 9.01 9.07
C LEU A 62 -0.28 10.31 9.70
N LEU A 63 -0.55 11.46 9.08
CA LEU A 63 -0.20 12.77 9.61
C LEU A 63 -0.98 13.14 10.87
N ALA A 64 -2.24 12.74 10.99
CA ALA A 64 -3.07 12.94 12.17
C ALA A 64 -2.60 12.08 13.35
N GLU A 65 -2.19 10.84 13.08
CA GLU A 65 -1.72 9.87 14.07
C GLU A 65 -0.25 10.13 14.46
N HIS A 66 0.57 10.68 13.54
CA HIS A 66 1.91 11.23 13.79
C HIS A 66 1.92 12.76 13.98
N ARG A 67 0.86 13.37 14.51
CA ARG A 67 0.84 14.76 15.03
C ARG A 67 1.73 14.95 16.28
N LEU A 68 2.82 14.17 16.37
CA LEU A 68 3.96 14.30 17.27
C LEU A 68 5.29 14.47 16.53
N LEU A 69 5.33 14.30 15.20
CA LEU A 69 6.34 14.97 14.41
C LEU A 69 5.88 16.42 14.28
N LYS A 70 6.43 17.27 15.15
CA LYS A 70 6.48 18.71 14.93
C LYS A 70 7.20 18.93 13.60
N PHE A 71 6.50 18.81 12.49
CA PHE A 71 6.93 19.50 11.28
C PHE A 71 6.87 20.98 11.65
N PRO A 72 8.01 21.66 11.78
CA PRO A 72 8.00 23.07 12.09
C PRO A 72 7.18 23.76 10.99
N HIS A 73 6.40 24.75 11.40
CA HIS A 73 5.41 25.43 10.56
C HIS A 73 6.07 26.34 9.50
N ASP A 74 7.39 26.24 9.41
CA ASP A 74 8.33 26.93 8.56
C ASP A 74 8.31 26.19 7.22
N ARG A 75 7.43 26.66 6.33
CA ARG A 75 7.23 26.17 4.96
C ARG A 75 8.43 26.43 4.03
N GLU A 76 9.66 26.29 4.51
CA GLU A 76 10.86 26.46 3.70
C GLU A 76 11.12 25.25 2.79
N TRP A 77 10.65 24.05 3.17
CA TRP A 77 10.83 22.83 2.37
C TRP A 77 9.95 22.74 1.10
N LEU A 78 8.97 23.63 0.93
CA LEU A 78 8.23 23.78 -0.33
C LEU A 78 8.89 24.78 -1.29
N GLU A 79 9.96 25.46 -0.87
CA GLU A 79 10.81 26.30 -1.74
C GLU A 79 12.00 25.55 -2.33
N PHE A 80 12.09 24.22 -2.13
CA PHE A 80 13.05 23.34 -2.81
C PHE A 80 12.75 23.18 -4.32
N SER A 81 12.06 24.14 -4.94
CA SER A 81 11.97 24.30 -6.39
C SER A 81 13.15 25.09 -6.97
N SER A 82 14.05 25.59 -6.13
CA SER A 82 15.26 26.29 -6.56
C SER A 82 16.50 25.60 -5.98
N LEU A 83 16.71 24.33 -6.35
CA LEU A 83 18.08 23.83 -6.41
C LEU A 83 18.84 24.77 -7.36
N PRO A 84 20.00 25.34 -6.99
CA PRO A 84 20.84 25.97 -7.99
C PRO A 84 21.10 24.90 -9.05
N SER A 85 20.77 25.21 -10.30
CA SER A 85 21.23 24.43 -11.43
C SER A 85 22.72 24.21 -11.21
N GLU A 86 23.14 22.96 -11.06
CA GLU A 86 24.53 22.60 -11.30
C GLU A 86 24.80 23.03 -12.75
N GLU A 87 25.34 24.23 -12.93
CA GLU A 87 26.01 24.59 -14.18
C GLU A 87 27.26 23.70 -14.30
N PRO A 88 27.58 23.26 -15.53
CA PRO A 88 28.45 22.11 -15.80
C PRO A 88 29.90 22.27 -15.35
#